data_AF-A0A183E7R7-F1
#
_entry.id   AF-A0A183E7R7-F1
#
_cell.length_a   1.000
_cell.length_b   1.000
_cell.length_c   1.000
_cell.angle_alpha   90.00
_cell.angle_beta   90.00
_cell.angle_gamma   90.00
#
_symmetry.space_group_name_H-M   'P 1'
#
loop_
_entity.id
_entity.type
_entity.pdbx_description
1 polymer ?
#
loop_
_entity_poly.entity_id
_entity_poly.type
_entity_poly.pdbx_seq_one_letter_code
_entity_poly.pdbx_strand_id
1 'polypeptide(L)'
;LIEKTLKEAAAAESETVAAKTIQTCYDIIDRYIVTAPHIHEVAISSVPLVAVFIGLDDVSRHEQCRKCLDGCMMQLEKISGIWKKVLSKTVYVKCMGDIISHLFTVLIKLVLSMEDIRANDAELCALALSKVLKECELLVDRSGHSPINKKVELEFCRMHEVVFCLEASLQCA
;
A
#
# COMPACT_ATOMS: atom_id res chain seq x y z
N LEU A 1 22.71 12.45 6.77
CA LEU A 1 22.22 13.79 7.16
C LEU A 1 21.66 13.75 8.58
N ILE A 2 20.57 13.03 8.86
CA ILE A 2 19.95 12.96 10.19
C ILE A 2 20.93 12.58 11.30
N GLU A 3 21.74 11.53 11.10
CA GLU A 3 22.75 11.11 12.10
C GLU A 3 23.76 12.22 12.42
N LYS A 4 24.18 12.99 11.41
CA LYS A 4 25.10 14.13 11.58
C LYS A 4 24.42 15.24 12.37
N THR A 5 23.17 15.56 12.04
CA THR A 5 22.38 16.60 12.72
C THR A 5 22.04 16.22 14.16
N LEU A 6 21.82 14.93 14.46
CA LEU A 6 21.66 14.43 15.83
C LEU A 6 22.97 14.50 16.63
N LYS A 7 24.11 14.20 16.01
CA LYS A 7 25.43 14.38 16.64
C LYS A 7 25.71 15.86 16.94
N GLU A 8 25.33 16.76 16.05
CA GLU A 8 25.40 18.22 16.26
C GLU A 8 24.49 18.68 17.41
N ALA A 9 23.28 18.11 17.51
CA ALA A 9 22.37 18.39 18.62
C ALA A 9 22.93 17.92 19.97
N ALA A 10 23.54 16.74 20.00
CA ALA A 10 24.13 16.16 21.22
C ALA A 10 25.37 16.94 21.70
N ALA A 11 26.09 17.59 20.77
CA ALA A 11 27.25 18.42 21.07
C ALA A 11 26.89 19.89 21.36
N ALA A 12 25.62 20.27 21.33
CA ALA A 12 25.20 21.65 21.51
C ALA A 12 25.37 22.10 22.98
N GLU A 13 25.99 23.27 23.17
CA GLU A 13 26.25 23.85 24.50
C GLU A 13 24.99 24.41 25.16
N SER A 14 23.93 24.66 24.38
CA SER A 14 22.65 25.19 24.86
C SER A 14 21.53 24.19 24.62
N GLU A 15 20.74 23.96 25.66
CA GLU A 15 19.52 23.13 25.60
C GLU A 15 18.53 23.64 24.54
N THR A 16 18.44 24.95 24.35
CA THR A 16 17.58 25.54 23.31
C THR A 16 18.06 25.22 21.90
N VAL A 17 19.39 25.22 21.68
CA VAL A 17 19.99 24.88 20.38
C VAL A 17 19.85 23.38 20.13
N ALA A 18 20.07 22.54 21.14
CA ALA A 18 19.85 21.10 21.07
C ALA A 18 18.39 20.80 20.68
N ALA A 19 17.42 21.40 21.37
CA ALA A 19 16.00 21.21 21.12
C ALA A 19 15.58 21.60 19.69
N LYS A 20 16.03 22.76 19.19
CA LYS A 20 15.75 23.20 17.81
C LYS A 20 16.37 22.28 16.76
N THR A 21 17.56 21.76 17.03
CA THR A 21 18.27 20.85 16.12
C THR A 21 17.60 19.47 16.07
N ILE A 22 17.13 18.97 17.22
CA ILE A 22 16.30 17.77 17.33
C ILE A 22 14.98 17.98 16.57
N GLN A 23 14.31 19.12 16.76
CA GLN A 23 13.06 19.43 16.04
C GLN A 23 13.27 19.44 14.53
N THR A 24 14.38 20.00 14.05
CA THR A 24 14.73 19.97 12.62
C THR A 24 14.86 18.53 12.10
N CYS A 25 15.44 17.62 12.89
CA CYS A 25 15.51 16.20 12.53
C CYS A 25 14.12 15.57 12.42
N TYR A 26 13.23 15.87 13.37
CA TYR A 26 11.83 15.43 13.33
C TYR A 26 11.13 15.96 12.07
N ASP A 27 11.25 17.25 11.77
CA ASP A 27 10.58 17.86 10.61
C ASP A 27 11.08 17.27 9.27
N ILE A 28 12.37 16.91 9.18
CA ILE A 28 12.94 16.20 8.02
C ILE A 28 12.31 14.80 7.87
N ILE A 29 12.20 14.06 8.97
CA ILE A 29 11.58 12.73 8.98
C ILE A 29 10.11 12.83 8.61
N ASP A 30 9.36 13.75 9.22
CA ASP A 30 7.94 13.97 8.93
C ASP A 30 7.72 14.37 7.47
N ARG A 31 8.56 15.25 6.93
CA ARG A 31 8.49 15.60 5.51
C ARG A 31 8.75 14.38 4.61
N TYR A 32 9.74 13.55 4.95
CA TYR A 32 9.99 12.31 4.20
C TYR A 32 8.78 11.36 4.26
N ILE A 33 8.20 11.19 5.44
CA ILE A 33 7.01 10.37 5.67
C ILE A 33 5.85 10.83 4.81
N VAL A 34 5.62 12.13 4.68
CA VAL A 34 4.51 12.67 3.89
C VAL A 34 4.81 12.60 2.40
N THR A 35 6.04 12.88 1.97
CA THR A 35 6.36 13.05 0.53
C THR A 35 6.71 11.74 -0.18
N ALA A 36 7.39 10.81 0.49
CA ALA A 36 7.85 9.58 -0.14
C ALA A 36 6.69 8.69 -0.64
N PRO A 37 5.59 8.47 0.12
CA PRO A 37 4.44 7.74 -0.38
C PRO A 37 3.85 8.36 -1.65
N HIS A 38 3.65 9.67 -1.70
CA HIS A 38 3.09 10.36 -2.86
C HIS A 38 3.90 10.19 -4.16
N ILE A 39 5.24 10.17 -4.06
CA ILE A 39 6.10 9.92 -5.23
C ILE A 39 5.88 8.50 -5.75
N HIS A 40 5.73 7.52 -4.84
CA HIS A 40 5.52 6.13 -5.20
C HIS A 40 4.08 5.81 -5.61
N GLU A 41 3.08 6.55 -5.12
CA GLU A 41 1.70 6.51 -5.60
C GLU A 41 1.62 6.81 -7.09
N VAL A 42 2.37 7.81 -7.58
CA VAL A 42 2.46 8.14 -9.01
C VAL A 42 3.06 6.98 -9.81
N ALA A 43 4.09 6.31 -9.28
CA ALA A 43 4.70 5.15 -9.91
C ALA A 43 3.73 3.95 -10.00
N ILE A 44 2.97 3.67 -8.94
CA ILE A 44 1.95 2.61 -8.95
C ILE A 44 0.82 2.94 -9.92
N SER A 45 0.39 4.21 -9.96
CA SER A 45 -0.66 4.67 -10.87
C SER A 45 -0.25 4.64 -12.35
N SER A 46 1.05 4.47 -12.64
CA SER A 46 1.56 4.33 -14.01
C SER A 46 1.35 2.93 -14.59
N VAL A 47 1.02 1.94 -13.76
CA VAL A 47 0.64 0.59 -14.22
C VAL A 47 -0.75 0.69 -14.88
N PRO A 48 -0.91 0.23 -16.13
CA PRO A 48 -2.18 0.35 -16.84
C PRO A 48 -3.20 -0.67 -16.27
N LEU A 49 -3.98 -0.22 -15.30
CA LEU A 49 -5.02 -1.02 -14.63
C LEU A 49 -6.42 -0.87 -15.27
N VAL A 50 -6.53 -0.19 -16.41
CA VAL A 50 -7.81 0.04 -17.08
C VAL A 50 -8.43 -1.29 -17.52
N ALA A 51 -9.68 -1.54 -17.11
CA ALA A 51 -10.44 -2.74 -17.44
C ALA A 51 -9.75 -4.06 -17.04
N VAL A 52 -8.89 -4.04 -16.01
CA VAL A 52 -8.08 -5.19 -15.61
C VAL A 52 -8.91 -6.39 -15.14
N PHE A 53 -10.15 -6.17 -14.70
CA PHE A 53 -11.05 -7.20 -14.15
C PHE A 53 -12.19 -7.62 -15.09
N ILE A 54 -12.16 -7.23 -16.37
CA ILE A 54 -13.26 -7.52 -17.32
C ILE A 54 -12.88 -8.68 -18.24
N GLY A 55 -13.77 -9.67 -18.38
CA GLY A 55 -13.61 -10.80 -19.30
C GLY A 55 -12.44 -11.71 -18.93
N LEU A 56 -12.32 -12.03 -17.63
CA LEU A 56 -11.27 -12.87 -17.06
C LEU A 56 -11.42 -14.35 -17.41
N ASP A 57 -12.56 -14.74 -17.98
CA ASP A 57 -12.78 -16.05 -18.60
C ASP A 57 -11.88 -16.27 -19.82
N ASP A 58 -11.50 -15.20 -20.52
CA ASP A 58 -10.48 -15.24 -21.57
C ASP A 58 -9.07 -15.39 -20.96
N VAL A 59 -8.34 -16.41 -21.40
CA VAL A 59 -6.99 -16.73 -20.90
C VAL A 59 -6.01 -15.56 -21.06
N SER A 60 -6.12 -14.79 -22.16
CA SER A 60 -5.24 -13.66 -22.42
C SER A 60 -5.53 -12.49 -21.48
N ARG A 61 -6.82 -12.21 -21.23
CA ARG A 61 -7.27 -11.21 -20.26
C ARG A 61 -6.90 -11.57 -18.84
N HIS A 62 -7.09 -12.83 -18.45
CA HIS A 62 -6.66 -13.33 -17.14
C HIS A 62 -5.15 -13.14 -16.95
N GLU A 63 -4.35 -13.54 -17.95
CA GLU A 63 -2.89 -13.39 -17.92
C GLU A 63 -2.47 -11.93 -17.79
N GLN A 64 -3.14 -11.01 -18.51
CA GLN A 64 -2.90 -9.58 -18.42
C GLN A 64 -3.23 -9.05 -17.01
N CYS A 65 -4.38 -9.44 -16.46
CA CYS A 65 -4.77 -9.08 -15.10
C CYS A 65 -3.71 -9.49 -14.09
N ARG A 66 -3.28 -10.76 -14.15
CA ARG A 66 -2.24 -11.30 -13.27
C ARG A 66 -0.94 -10.51 -13.40
N LYS A 67 -0.47 -10.26 -14.62
CA LYS A 67 0.76 -9.49 -14.87
C LYS A 67 0.68 -8.05 -14.34
N CYS A 68 -0.46 -7.39 -14.49
CA CYS A 68 -0.65 -6.03 -13.99
C CYS A 68 -0.57 -6.00 -12.45
N LEU A 69 -1.28 -6.91 -11.77
CA LEU A 69 -1.27 -7.00 -10.31
C LEU A 69 0.10 -7.42 -9.77
N ASP A 70 0.73 -8.43 -10.37
CA ASP A 70 2.09 -8.85 -10.02
C ASP A 70 3.08 -7.69 -10.24
N GLY A 71 2.89 -6.88 -11.28
CA GLY A 71 3.66 -5.66 -11.51
C GLY A 71 3.53 -4.65 -10.38
N CYS A 72 2.31 -4.39 -9.88
CA CYS A 72 2.09 -3.54 -8.71
C CYS A 72 2.78 -4.11 -7.47
N MET A 73 2.64 -5.41 -7.22
CA MET A 73 3.24 -6.09 -6.06
C MET A 73 4.77 -6.05 -6.10
N MET A 74 5.39 -6.31 -7.25
CA MET A 74 6.83 -6.18 -7.42
C MET A 74 7.34 -4.77 -7.11
N GLN A 75 6.58 -3.71 -7.41
CA GLN A 75 6.97 -2.36 -7.03
C GLN A 75 6.89 -2.15 -5.51
N LEU A 76 5.81 -2.62 -4.87
CA LEU A 76 5.66 -2.57 -3.42
C LEU A 76 6.78 -3.33 -2.70
N GLU A 77 7.15 -4.51 -3.18
CA GLU A 77 8.24 -5.31 -2.62
C GLU A 77 9.60 -4.63 -2.75
N LYS A 78 9.88 -4.01 -3.90
CA LYS A 78 11.12 -3.24 -4.11
C LYS A 78 11.22 -2.06 -3.15
N ILE A 79 10.14 -1.28 -3.03
CA ILE A 79 10.06 -0.15 -2.09
C ILE A 79 10.26 -0.66 -0.66
N SER A 80 9.51 -1.71 -0.29
CA SER A 80 9.58 -2.36 1.01
C SER A 80 10.99 -2.82 1.37
N GLY A 81 11.69 -3.48 0.45
CA GLY A 81 13.05 -3.99 0.64
C GLY A 81 14.10 -2.90 0.89
N ILE A 82 13.89 -1.70 0.35
CA ILE A 82 14.73 -0.53 0.63
C ILE A 82 14.32 0.09 1.97
N TRP A 83 13.03 0.33 2.16
CA TRP A 83 12.50 1.05 3.32
C TRP A 83 12.69 0.30 4.64
N LYS A 84 12.58 -1.03 4.66
CA LYS A 84 12.90 -1.85 5.84
C LYS A 84 14.33 -1.67 6.35
N LYS A 85 15.27 -1.25 5.48
CA LYS A 85 16.68 -1.04 5.84
C LYS A 85 16.98 0.35 6.38
N VAL A 86 16.14 1.34 6.05
CA VAL A 86 16.43 2.76 6.32
C VAL A 86 15.40 3.44 7.23
N LEU A 87 14.23 2.83 7.43
CA LEU A 87 13.16 3.35 8.28
C LEU A 87 12.99 2.51 9.55
N SER A 88 12.58 3.15 10.63
CA SER A 88 12.12 2.44 11.83
C SER A 88 10.83 1.68 11.53
N LYS A 89 10.51 0.63 12.32
CA LYS A 89 9.31 -0.20 12.11
C LYS A 89 8.02 0.66 12.00
N THR A 90 7.84 1.62 12.90
CA THR A 90 6.66 2.50 12.91
C THR A 90 6.57 3.37 11.66
N VAL A 91 7.68 3.97 11.26
CA VAL A 91 7.74 4.85 10.08
C VAL A 91 7.53 4.04 8.80
N TYR A 92 8.15 2.86 8.72
CA TYR A 92 7.96 1.90 7.64
C TYR A 92 6.49 1.52 7.45
N VAL A 93 5.83 1.06 8.52
CA VAL A 93 4.42 0.62 8.47
C VAL A 93 3.52 1.77 8.02
N LYS A 94 3.77 3.00 8.51
CA LYS A 94 3.01 4.19 8.10
C LYS A 94 3.17 4.45 6.60
N CYS A 95 4.40 4.58 6.11
CA CYS A 95 4.64 4.91 4.71
C CYS A 95 4.18 3.81 3.75
N MET A 96 4.47 2.53 4.07
CA MET A 96 4.00 1.40 3.25
C MET A 96 2.48 1.30 3.26
N GLY A 97 1.86 1.51 4.41
CA GLY A 97 0.43 1.51 4.56
C GLY A 97 -0.24 2.58 3.69
N ASP A 98 0.30 3.79 3.62
CA ASP A 98 -0.25 4.86 2.75
C ASP A 98 -0.23 4.45 1.27
N ILE A 99 0.89 3.88 0.79
CA ILE A 99 1.01 3.39 -0.59
C ILE A 99 0.02 2.24 -0.87
N ILE A 100 -0.08 1.28 0.05
CA ILE A 100 -1.02 0.14 -0.09
C ILE A 100 -2.47 0.65 -0.09
N SER A 101 -2.79 1.63 0.76
CA SER A 101 -4.12 2.25 0.82
C SER A 101 -4.50 2.89 -0.52
N HIS A 102 -3.55 3.55 -1.17
CA HIS A 102 -3.74 4.10 -2.51
C HIS A 102 -3.99 2.99 -3.54
N LEU A 103 -3.17 1.93 -3.56
CA LEU A 103 -3.38 0.79 -4.44
C LEU A 103 -4.77 0.19 -4.25
N PHE A 104 -5.19 -0.06 -3.01
CA PHE A 104 -6.51 -0.60 -2.71
C PHE A 104 -7.63 0.34 -3.14
N THR A 105 -7.48 1.64 -2.93
CA THR A 105 -8.45 2.64 -3.41
C THR A 105 -8.61 2.57 -4.92
N VAL A 106 -7.52 2.40 -5.67
CA VAL A 106 -7.57 2.26 -7.13
C VAL A 106 -8.26 0.95 -7.53
N LEU A 107 -7.87 -0.17 -6.94
CA LEU A 107 -8.44 -1.49 -7.24
C LEU A 107 -9.95 -1.55 -6.91
N ILE A 108 -10.36 -1.04 -5.75
CA ILE A 108 -11.77 -0.96 -5.35
C ILE A 108 -12.56 -0.13 -6.37
N LYS A 109 -12.04 1.03 -6.79
CA LYS A 109 -12.71 1.86 -7.81
C LYS A 109 -12.87 1.12 -9.13
N LEU A 110 -11.89 0.32 -9.53
CA LEU A 110 -11.97 -0.47 -10.76
C LEU A 110 -13.05 -1.54 -10.67
N VAL A 111 -13.12 -2.27 -9.56
CA VAL A 111 -14.19 -3.26 -9.33
C VAL A 111 -15.56 -2.57 -9.34
N LEU A 112 -15.71 -1.48 -8.58
CA LEU A 112 -16.98 -0.75 -8.48
C LEU A 112 -17.39 -0.04 -9.80
N SER A 113 -16.45 0.13 -10.74
CA SER A 113 -16.75 0.68 -12.06
C SER A 113 -17.28 -0.35 -13.06
N MET A 114 -17.28 -1.64 -12.71
CA MET A 114 -17.86 -2.68 -13.53
C MET A 114 -19.39 -2.63 -13.40
N GLU A 115 -20.08 -2.31 -14.49
CA GLU A 115 -21.54 -2.22 -14.50
C GLU A 115 -22.23 -3.59 -14.39
N ASP A 116 -21.63 -4.62 -14.98
CA ASP A 116 -22.13 -5.99 -14.95
C ASP A 116 -20.97 -6.96 -14.70
N ILE A 117 -20.99 -7.64 -13.56
CA ILE A 117 -19.95 -8.58 -13.14
C ILE A 117 -20.50 -10.00 -13.36
N ARG A 118 -19.99 -10.69 -14.37
CA ARG A 118 -20.30 -12.10 -14.61
C ARG A 118 -19.79 -12.95 -13.44
N ALA A 119 -20.47 -14.05 -13.12
CA ALA A 119 -20.06 -14.94 -12.03
C ALA A 119 -18.58 -15.38 -12.14
N ASN A 120 -18.13 -15.81 -13.32
CA ASN A 120 -16.72 -16.18 -13.53
C ASN A 120 -15.76 -15.01 -13.33
N ASP A 121 -16.13 -13.81 -13.78
CA ASP A 121 -15.31 -12.61 -13.56
C ASP A 121 -15.25 -12.24 -12.07
N ALA A 122 -16.36 -12.40 -11.34
CA ALA A 122 -16.42 -12.17 -9.90
C ALA A 122 -15.49 -13.14 -9.14
N GLU A 123 -15.53 -14.43 -9.46
CA GLU A 123 -14.67 -15.45 -8.84
C GLU A 123 -13.19 -15.19 -9.11
N LEU A 124 -12.83 -14.96 -10.37
CA LEU A 124 -11.44 -14.73 -10.76
C LEU A 124 -10.91 -13.39 -10.21
N CYS A 125 -11.77 -12.36 -10.15
CA CYS A 125 -11.44 -11.09 -9.52
C CYS A 125 -11.23 -11.26 -8.00
N ALA A 126 -12.11 -11.99 -7.31
CA ALA A 126 -11.96 -12.27 -5.89
C ALA A 126 -10.65 -13.01 -5.59
N LEU A 127 -10.31 -14.05 -6.36
CA LEU A 127 -9.06 -14.78 -6.22
C LEU A 127 -7.83 -13.88 -6.41
N ALA A 128 -7.84 -13.05 -7.45
CA ALA A 128 -6.75 -12.13 -7.75
C ALA A 128 -6.57 -11.07 -6.64
N LEU A 129 -7.67 -10.47 -6.17
CA LEU A 129 -7.66 -9.49 -5.09
C LEU A 129 -7.26 -10.10 -3.73
N SER A 130 -7.73 -11.30 -3.42
CA SER A 130 -7.34 -12.06 -2.22
C SER A 130 -5.84 -12.32 -2.16
N LYS A 131 -5.22 -12.65 -3.31
CA LYS A 131 -3.76 -12.80 -3.41
C LYS A 131 -3.06 -11.47 -3.09
N VAL A 132 -3.44 -10.38 -3.76
CA VAL A 132 -2.86 -9.05 -3.56
C VAL A 132 -3.00 -8.59 -2.11
N LEU A 133 -4.18 -8.79 -1.52
CA LEU A 133 -4.50 -8.45 -0.14
C LEU A 133 -3.55 -9.17 0.82
N LYS A 134 -3.45 -10.50 0.71
CA LYS A 134 -2.56 -11.32 1.54
C LYS A 134 -1.09 -10.89 1.42
N GLU A 135 -0.60 -10.64 0.22
CA GLU A 135 0.78 -10.19 0.03
C GLU A 135 1.01 -8.80 0.66
N CYS A 136 0.05 -7.88 0.53
CA CYS A 136 0.12 -6.58 1.19
C CYS A 136 0.11 -6.70 2.73
N GLU A 137 -0.69 -7.61 3.30
CA GLU A 137 -0.71 -7.88 4.75
C GLU A 137 0.66 -8.37 5.26
N LEU A 138 1.37 -9.17 4.47
CA LEU A 138 2.72 -9.65 4.79
C LEU A 138 3.76 -8.53 4.74
N LEU A 139 3.58 -7.52 3.87
CA LEU A 139 4.49 -6.39 3.80
C LEU A 139 4.45 -5.56 5.10
N VAL A 140 3.28 -5.32 5.66
CA VAL A 140 3.10 -4.48 6.86
C VAL A 140 3.10 -5.24 8.19
N ASP A 141 3.33 -6.56 8.16
CA ASP A 141 3.46 -7.44 9.34
C ASP A 141 2.27 -7.31 10.32
N ARG A 142 1.09 -7.79 9.89
CA ARG A 142 -0.12 -7.84 10.72
C ARG A 142 -0.05 -8.79 11.93
N SER A 143 1.10 -9.42 12.18
CA SER A 143 1.25 -10.49 13.19
C SER A 143 1.25 -10.02 14.66
N GLY A 144 1.21 -8.72 14.94
CA GLY A 144 1.09 -8.25 16.33
C GLY A 144 0.99 -6.74 16.49
N HIS A 145 -0.23 -6.27 16.77
CA HIS A 145 -0.56 -5.06 17.54
C HIS A 145 0.32 -3.81 17.36
N SER A 146 0.75 -3.48 16.13
CA SER A 146 1.24 -2.14 15.86
C SER A 146 0.04 -1.23 15.64
N PRO A 147 0.00 0.00 16.16
CA PRO A 147 -1.03 0.97 15.80
C PRO A 147 -0.83 1.29 14.32
N ILE A 148 -1.52 0.54 13.47
CA ILE A 148 -1.66 0.84 12.06
C ILE A 148 -2.38 2.18 12.00
N ASN A 149 -1.97 3.05 11.10
CA ASN A 149 -2.70 4.29 10.85
C ASN A 149 -4.16 3.92 10.52
N LYS A 150 -5.15 4.51 11.21
CA LYS A 150 -6.59 4.26 10.97
C LYS A 150 -6.98 4.28 9.49
N LYS A 151 -6.31 5.12 8.70
CA LYS A 151 -6.49 5.19 7.25
C LYS A 151 -6.15 3.85 6.57
N VAL A 152 -5.01 3.26 6.92
CA VAL A 152 -4.57 1.98 6.37
C VAL A 152 -5.52 0.87 6.81
N GLU A 153 -5.96 0.87 8.07
CA GLU A 153 -6.95 -0.12 8.55
C GLU A 153 -8.24 -0.07 7.73
N LEU A 154 -8.77 1.13 7.48
CA LEU A 154 -10.01 1.33 6.71
C LEU A 154 -9.90 0.77 5.29
N GLU A 155 -8.82 1.07 4.56
CA GLU A 155 -8.67 0.66 3.17
C GLU A 155 -8.51 -0.86 3.04
N PHE A 156 -7.85 -1.49 4.00
CA PHE A 156 -7.82 -2.95 4.08
C PHE A 156 -9.19 -3.54 4.40
N CYS A 157 -9.94 -2.97 5.36
CA CYS A 157 -11.30 -3.43 5.65
C CYS A 157 -12.19 -3.35 4.41
N ARG A 158 -12.15 -2.23 3.68
CA ARG A 158 -12.91 -2.08 2.42
C ARG A 158 -12.50 -3.09 1.35
N MET A 159 -11.21 -3.41 1.24
CA MET A 159 -10.76 -4.44 0.31
C MET A 159 -11.29 -5.83 0.71
N HIS A 160 -11.25 -6.17 1.99
CA HIS A 160 -11.87 -7.39 2.53
C HIS A 160 -13.38 -7.43 2.23
N GLU A 161 -14.11 -6.32 2.39
CA GLU A 161 -15.54 -6.21 2.07
C GLU A 161 -15.80 -6.43 0.57
N VAL A 162 -14.99 -5.85 -0.32
CA VAL A 162 -15.13 -6.05 -1.77
C VAL A 162 -14.90 -7.50 -2.15
N VAL A 163 -13.85 -8.13 -1.64
CA VAL A 163 -13.58 -9.56 -1.86
C VAL A 163 -14.76 -10.40 -1.37
N PHE A 164 -15.24 -10.14 -0.16
CA PHE A 164 -16.40 -10.83 0.41
C PHE A 164 -17.65 -10.68 -0.47
N CYS A 165 -17.95 -9.49 -0.98
CA CYS A 165 -19.09 -9.26 -1.87
C CYS A 165 -18.95 -10.01 -3.21
N LEU A 166 -17.75 -10.06 -3.79
CA LEU A 166 -17.48 -10.82 -5.02
C LEU A 166 -17.68 -12.33 -4.80
N GLU A 167 -17.22 -12.86 -3.67
CA GLU A 167 -17.40 -14.27 -3.31
C GLU A 167 -18.85 -14.62 -2.96
N ALA A 168 -19.55 -13.75 -2.24
CA ALA A 168 -20.96 -13.95 -1.86
C ALA A 168 -21.90 -13.93 -3.09
N SER A 169 -21.53 -13.18 -4.13
CA SER A 169 -22.24 -13.18 -5.42
C SER A 169 -22.26 -14.56 -6.08
N LEU A 170 -21.32 -15.46 -5.73
CA LEU A 170 -21.25 -16.84 -6.23
C LEU A 170 -22.15 -17.80 -5.45
N GLN A 171 -22.51 -17.48 -4.21
CA GLN A 171 -23.33 -18.35 -3.35
C GLN A 171 -24.85 -18.16 -3.57
N CYS A 172 -25.25 -17.06 -4.23
CA CYS A 172 -26.65 -16.75 -4.54
C CYS A 172 -27.06 -17.07 -5.98
N ALA A 173 -26.16 -17.63 -6.80
CA ALA A 173 -26.37 -17.99 -8.21
C ALA A 173 -26.68 -19.49 -8.39
#